data_AF-A0A850M978-F1
#
_entry.id   AF-A0A850M978-F1
#
_cell.length_a   1.000
_cell.length_b   1.000
_cell.length_c   1.000
_cell.angle_alpha   90.00
_cell.angle_beta   90.00
_cell.angle_gamma   90.00
#
_symmetry.space_group_name_H-M   'P 1'
#
loop_
_entity.id
_entity.type
_entity.pdbx_description
1 polymer ?
#
loop_
_entity_poly.entity_id
_entity_poly.type
_entity_poly.pdbx_seq_one_letter_code
_entity_poly.pdbx_strand_id
1 'polypeptide(L)'
;MVNKKRTILLIGLILMTAGIISTVIFTYFPDPAHPYTITNVTLTTEDKVNLQAVVFAPANNTRCAVINSHGFSGNKRWNQHISIELAKRGILVVAFDARGHGASDGYLNRGDLQYDILAAVEYLQNNTNVNQIGLVGHSMGGMNSMSVAAS
;
A
#
# COMPACT_ATOMS: atom_id res chain seq x y z
N MET A 1 -54.46 7.44 3.61
CA MET A 1 -53.57 7.54 2.43
C MET A 1 -52.18 7.90 2.91
N VAL A 2 -51.15 7.10 2.57
CA VAL A 2 -49.77 7.38 2.98
C VAL A 2 -49.25 8.59 2.19
N ASN A 3 -48.66 9.57 2.88
CA ASN A 3 -48.10 10.75 2.23
C ASN A 3 -46.83 10.36 1.44
N LYS A 4 -46.93 10.38 0.11
CA LYS A 4 -45.87 9.99 -0.83
C LYS A 4 -44.57 10.77 -0.59
N LYS A 5 -44.63 12.06 -0.24
CA LYS A 5 -43.45 12.89 0.08
C LYS A 5 -42.76 12.42 1.36
N ARG A 6 -43.54 12.13 2.41
CA ARG A 6 -43.02 11.57 3.69
C ARG A 6 -42.38 10.21 3.48
N THR A 7 -42.95 9.38 2.61
CA THR A 7 -42.43 8.04 2.31
C THR A 7 -41.09 8.11 1.58
N ILE A 8 -40.98 8.97 0.56
CA ILE A 8 -39.72 9.17 -0.17
C ILE A 8 -38.62 9.71 0.76
N LEU A 9 -38.95 10.66 1.63
CA LEU A 9 -37.99 11.20 2.61
C LEU A 9 -37.47 10.11 3.55
N LEU A 10 -38.35 9.25 4.07
CA LEU A 10 -37.96 8.16 4.96
C LEU A 10 -37.07 7.13 4.26
N ILE A 11 -37.39 6.76 3.02
CA ILE A 11 -36.55 5.85 2.22
C ILE A 11 -35.17 6.48 1.98
N GLY A 12 -35.11 7.75 1.60
CA GLY A 12 -33.85 8.46 1.41
C GLY A 12 -32.99 8.51 2.66
N LEU A 13 -33.61 8.80 3.82
CA LEU A 13 -32.92 8.82 5.10
C LEU A 13 -32.37 7.43 5.48
N ILE A 14 -33.15 6.36 5.26
CA ILE A 14 -32.71 4.98 5.52
C ILE A 14 -31.52 4.59 4.62
N LEU A 15 -31.57 4.92 3.33
CA LEU A 15 -30.47 4.64 2.41
C LEU A 15 -29.19 5.41 2.79
N MET A 16 -29.35 6.67 3.18
CA MET A 16 -28.22 7.50 3.62
C MET A 16 -27.60 6.97 4.92
N THR A 17 -28.42 6.62 5.92
CA THR A 17 -27.91 6.06 7.19
C THR A 17 -27.28 4.69 6.98
N ALA A 18 -27.87 3.82 6.17
CA ALA A 18 -27.28 2.54 5.81
C ALA A 18 -25.90 2.71 5.13
N GLY A 19 -25.77 3.67 4.21
CA GLY A 19 -24.49 3.99 3.56
C GLY A 19 -23.42 4.52 4.53
N ILE A 20 -23.80 5.40 5.46
CA ILE A 20 -22.89 5.94 6.48
C ILE A 20 -22.45 4.84 7.45
N ILE A 21 -23.39 4.03 7.95
CA ILE A 21 -23.10 2.92 8.87
C ILE A 21 -22.17 1.91 8.19
N SER A 22 -22.45 1.55 6.94
CA SER A 22 -21.58 0.65 6.17
C SER A 22 -20.15 1.21 6.05
N THR A 23 -20.01 2.48 5.66
CA THR A 23 -18.71 3.16 5.58
C THR A 23 -17.97 3.15 6.93
N VAL A 24 -18.67 3.46 8.03
CA VAL A 24 -18.07 3.43 9.37
C VAL A 24 -17.64 2.02 9.75
N ILE A 25 -18.46 1.01 9.47
CA ILE A 25 -18.12 -0.39 9.73
C ILE A 25 -16.84 -0.78 8.96
N PHE A 26 -16.82 -0.58 7.65
CA PHE A 26 -15.67 -0.98 6.83
C PHE A 26 -14.41 -0.11 7.02
N THR A 27 -14.55 1.10 7.56
CA THR A 27 -13.41 1.99 7.82
C THR A 27 -12.78 1.72 9.19
N TYR A 28 -13.60 1.49 10.23
CA TYR A 28 -13.12 1.46 11.62
C TYR A 28 -13.12 0.07 12.26
N PHE A 29 -13.90 -0.88 11.76
CA PHE A 29 -13.87 -2.25 12.26
C PHE A 29 -12.94 -3.08 11.38
N PRO A 30 -11.73 -3.42 11.84
CA PRO A 30 -10.81 -4.24 11.07
C PRO A 30 -11.45 -5.59 10.79
N ASP A 31 -11.19 -6.14 9.60
CA ASP A 31 -11.66 -7.48 9.21
C ASP A 31 -11.06 -8.53 10.16
N PRO A 32 -11.85 -9.08 11.11
CA PRO A 32 -11.33 -9.98 12.12
C PRO A 32 -10.85 -11.31 11.53
N ALA A 33 -11.36 -11.67 10.35
CA ALA A 33 -10.97 -12.90 9.65
C ALA A 33 -9.60 -12.74 8.96
N HIS A 34 -9.19 -11.50 8.65
CA HIS A 34 -7.96 -11.21 7.90
C HIS A 34 -7.11 -10.11 8.58
N PRO A 35 -6.64 -10.35 9.82
CA PRO A 35 -5.83 -9.36 10.54
C PRO A 35 -4.48 -9.13 9.87
N TYR A 36 -4.03 -7.87 9.90
CA TYR A 36 -2.73 -7.44 9.42
C TYR A 36 -2.23 -6.25 10.26
N THR A 37 -0.93 -6.01 10.24
CA THR A 37 -0.30 -4.85 10.89
C THR A 37 0.26 -3.88 9.87
N ILE A 38 0.37 -2.61 10.26
CA ILE A 38 0.99 -1.56 9.46
C ILE A 38 2.12 -0.96 10.31
N THR A 39 3.35 -1.04 9.83
CA THR A 39 4.53 -0.50 10.53
C THR A 39 5.32 0.42 9.62
N ASN A 40 5.81 1.54 10.16
CA ASN A 40 6.73 2.40 9.41
C ASN A 40 8.15 1.89 9.59
N VAL A 41 8.92 1.88 8.51
CA VAL A 41 10.32 1.47 8.50
C VAL A 41 11.12 2.41 7.61
N THR A 42 12.44 2.41 7.78
CA THR A 42 13.35 3.11 6.88
C THR A 42 14.14 2.09 6.10
N LEU A 43 14.16 2.26 4.78
CA LEU A 43 15.01 1.48 3.87
C LEU A 43 16.23 2.31 3.55
N THR A 44 17.40 1.69 3.45
CA THR A 44 18.61 2.39 3.02
C THR A 44 19.06 1.80 1.70
N THR A 45 19.17 2.63 0.67
CA THR A 45 19.64 2.21 -0.65
C THR A 45 21.14 1.97 -0.66
N GLU A 46 21.62 1.26 -1.68
CA GLU A 46 23.06 1.02 -1.88
C GLU A 46 23.85 2.35 -1.95
N ASP A 47 23.28 3.35 -2.63
CA ASP A 47 23.81 4.70 -2.76
C ASP A 47 23.50 5.63 -1.56
N LYS A 48 23.12 5.04 -0.41
CA LYS A 48 22.98 5.69 0.91
C LYS A 48 21.86 6.72 1.02
N VAL A 49 20.80 6.58 0.22
CA VAL A 49 19.56 7.34 0.37
C VAL A 49 18.64 6.62 1.36
N ASN A 50 18.10 7.34 2.34
CA ASN A 50 17.09 6.78 3.23
C ASN A 50 15.69 6.99 2.66
N LEU A 51 14.95 5.90 2.53
CA LEU A 51 13.58 5.89 2.05
C LEU A 51 12.62 5.60 3.19
N GLN A 52 11.58 6.43 3.30
CA GLN A 52 10.49 6.19 4.24
C GLN A 52 9.54 5.16 3.66
N ALA A 53 9.30 4.08 4.41
CA ALA A 53 8.48 2.98 3.97
C ALA A 53 7.45 2.56 5.02
N VAL A 54 6.44 1.84 4.54
CA VAL A 54 5.38 1.23 5.33
C VAL A 54 5.31 -0.24 4.94
N VAL A 55 5.35 -1.12 5.94
CA VAL A 55 5.16 -2.56 5.80
C VAL A 55 3.76 -2.93 6.24
N PHE A 56 3.00 -3.58 5.36
CA PHE A 56 1.71 -4.19 5.63
C PHE A 56 1.94 -5.69 5.80
N ALA A 57 1.97 -6.18 7.02
CA ALA A 57 2.28 -7.56 7.32
C ALA A 57 1.00 -8.34 7.68
N PRO A 58 0.67 -9.45 7.00
CA PRO A 58 -0.41 -10.34 7.43
C PRO A 58 -0.12 -10.93 8.81
N ALA A 59 -1.16 -11.34 9.54
CA ALA A 59 -0.98 -11.94 10.87
C ALA A 59 -0.18 -13.26 10.85
N ASN A 60 -0.27 -14.02 9.76
CA ASN A 60 0.48 -15.27 9.60
C ASN A 60 1.77 -15.04 8.81
N ASN A 61 2.80 -15.82 9.11
CA ASN A 61 4.03 -15.84 8.31
C ASN A 61 3.71 -16.19 6.85
N THR A 62 4.35 -15.48 5.93
CA THR A 62 4.17 -15.65 4.49
C THR A 62 5.51 -15.77 3.79
N ARG A 63 5.53 -16.47 2.66
CA ARG A 63 6.69 -16.56 1.77
C ARG A 63 6.57 -15.63 0.55
N CYS A 64 5.42 -14.96 0.42
CA CYS A 64 5.10 -14.07 -0.70
C CYS A 64 5.08 -12.63 -0.23
N ALA A 65 5.75 -11.75 -0.96
CA ALA A 65 5.65 -10.32 -0.78
C ALA A 65 5.40 -9.59 -2.10
N VAL A 66 4.88 -8.37 -1.99
CA VAL A 66 4.74 -7.42 -3.08
C VAL A 66 5.38 -6.10 -2.69
N ILE A 67 6.17 -5.52 -3.58
CA ILE A 67 6.65 -4.15 -3.46
C ILE A 67 5.70 -3.24 -4.25
N ASN A 68 5.13 -2.22 -3.59
CA ASN A 68 4.16 -1.29 -4.18
C ASN A 68 4.77 0.10 -4.37
N SER A 69 5.13 0.42 -5.62
CA SER A 69 5.79 1.68 -5.99
C SER A 69 4.80 2.72 -6.53
N HIS A 70 4.80 3.92 -5.95
CA HIS A 70 3.93 5.01 -6.38
C HIS A 70 4.39 5.70 -7.67
N GLY A 71 3.51 6.49 -8.27
CA GLY A 71 3.81 7.32 -9.45
C GLY A 71 4.50 8.64 -9.11
N PHE A 72 4.85 9.43 -10.13
CA PHE A 72 5.40 10.77 -9.96
C PHE A 72 4.48 11.64 -9.09
N SER A 73 5.06 12.44 -8.18
CA SER A 73 4.34 13.24 -7.16
C SER A 73 3.52 12.44 -6.14
N GLY A 74 3.65 11.11 -6.12
CA GLY A 74 3.02 10.23 -5.14
C GLY A 74 3.80 10.08 -3.84
N ASN A 75 3.34 9.15 -3.00
CA ASN A 75 3.99 8.72 -1.76
C ASN A 75 3.57 7.28 -1.41
N LYS A 76 4.16 6.70 -0.38
CA LYS A 76 3.95 5.33 0.13
C LYS A 76 2.51 4.98 0.49
N ARG A 77 1.62 5.97 0.63
CA ARG A 77 0.19 5.76 0.91
C ARG A 77 -0.71 5.93 -0.31
N TRP A 78 -0.18 6.37 -1.45
CA TRP A 78 -0.95 6.64 -2.67
C TRP A 78 -1.80 5.44 -3.11
N ASN A 79 -1.18 4.25 -3.14
CA ASN A 79 -1.84 3.00 -3.49
C ASN A 79 -2.10 2.10 -2.28
N GLN A 80 -2.31 2.66 -1.08
CA GLN A 80 -2.46 1.86 0.15
C GLN A 80 -3.63 0.88 0.11
N HIS A 81 -4.67 1.15 -0.67
CA HIS A 81 -5.80 0.24 -0.85
C HIS A 81 -5.36 -1.11 -1.45
N ILE A 82 -4.41 -1.10 -2.40
CA ILE A 82 -3.81 -2.33 -2.95
C ILE A 82 -3.02 -3.06 -1.85
N SER A 83 -2.19 -2.32 -1.09
CA SER A 83 -1.38 -2.91 -0.02
C SER A 83 -2.23 -3.58 1.07
N ILE A 84 -3.32 -2.93 1.49
CA ILE A 84 -4.25 -3.45 2.50
C ILE A 84 -4.93 -4.72 2.00
N GLU A 85 -5.44 -4.72 0.77
CA GLU A 85 -6.16 -5.87 0.22
C GLU A 85 -5.24 -7.07 -0.02
N LEU A 86 -3.98 -6.85 -0.39
CA LEU A 86 -2.97 -7.91 -0.48
C LEU A 86 -2.59 -8.46 0.90
N ALA A 87 -2.41 -7.59 1.91
CA ALA A 87 -2.11 -8.01 3.28
C ALA A 87 -3.23 -8.86 3.89
N LYS A 88 -4.50 -8.49 3.69
CA LYS A 88 -5.65 -9.32 4.09
C LYS A 88 -5.64 -10.71 3.42
N ARG A 89 -5.05 -10.84 2.22
CA ARG A 89 -4.91 -12.10 1.48
C ARG A 89 -3.65 -12.88 1.83
N GLY A 90 -2.94 -12.51 2.89
CA GLY A 90 -1.75 -13.23 3.35
C GLY A 90 -0.46 -12.88 2.60
N ILE A 91 -0.43 -11.76 1.88
CA ILE A 91 0.74 -11.29 1.13
C ILE A 91 1.35 -10.09 1.85
N LEU A 92 2.63 -10.18 2.21
CA LEU A 92 3.33 -9.06 2.84
C LEU A 92 3.56 -7.95 1.81
N VAL A 93 3.34 -6.69 2.16
CA VAL A 93 3.56 -5.57 1.22
C VAL A 93 4.50 -4.54 1.78
N VAL A 94 5.48 -4.11 0.99
CA VAL A 94 6.33 -2.95 1.28
C VAL A 94 5.96 -1.85 0.30
N ALA A 95 5.49 -0.72 0.81
CA ALA A 95 5.31 0.51 0.05
C ALA A 95 6.28 1.56 0.57
N PHE A 96 6.91 2.32 -0.31
CA PHE A 96 7.92 3.30 0.07
C PHE A 96 7.72 4.61 -0.68
N ASP A 97 8.18 5.69 -0.08
CA ASP A 97 8.35 6.98 -0.71
C ASP A 97 9.63 6.88 -1.57
N ALA A 98 9.52 6.97 -2.89
CA ALA A 98 10.70 7.00 -3.76
C ALA A 98 11.59 8.20 -3.43
N ARG A 99 12.88 8.15 -3.76
CA ARG A 99 13.82 9.27 -3.54
C ARG A 99 13.25 10.59 -4.07
N GLY A 100 13.42 11.66 -3.29
CA GLY A 100 12.87 12.98 -3.60
C GLY A 100 11.33 13.08 -3.58
N HIS A 101 10.63 12.11 -3.00
CA HIS A 101 9.18 12.14 -2.79
C HIS A 101 8.82 11.89 -1.33
N GLY A 102 7.61 12.33 -0.94
CA GLY A 102 7.08 12.10 0.40
C GLY A 102 8.02 12.60 1.49
N ALA A 103 8.40 11.69 2.39
CA ALA A 103 9.34 11.96 3.48
C ALA A 103 10.72 11.29 3.27
N SER A 104 10.99 10.76 2.08
CA SER A 104 12.30 10.19 1.74
C SER A 104 13.33 11.26 1.41
N ASP A 105 14.59 10.91 1.67
CA ASP A 105 15.73 11.74 1.35
C ASP A 105 15.98 11.80 -0.18
N GLY A 106 17.03 12.53 -0.55
CA GLY A 106 17.54 12.62 -1.92
C GLY A 106 16.69 13.48 -2.83
N TYR A 107 16.91 13.31 -4.13
CA TYR A 107 16.17 14.00 -5.19
C TYR A 107 15.79 13.02 -6.27
N LEU A 108 14.75 13.35 -7.02
CA LEU A 108 14.31 12.51 -8.13
C LEU A 108 15.37 12.47 -9.23
N ASN A 109 16.00 11.32 -9.42
CA ASN A 109 16.75 10.96 -10.61
C ASN A 109 16.21 9.63 -11.16
N ARG A 110 15.71 9.65 -12.40
CA ARG A 110 15.08 8.47 -13.01
C ARG A 110 16.04 7.30 -13.18
N GLY A 111 17.34 7.56 -13.36
CA GLY A 111 18.37 6.51 -13.49
C GLY A 111 18.62 5.73 -12.20
N ASP A 112 18.29 6.32 -11.05
CA ASP A 112 18.63 5.75 -9.75
C ASP A 112 17.41 5.11 -9.04
N LEU A 113 16.21 5.24 -9.60
CA LEU A 113 14.98 4.71 -9.01
C LEU A 113 15.03 3.18 -8.81
N GLN A 114 15.83 2.47 -9.60
CA GLN A 114 16.02 1.02 -9.43
C GLN A 114 16.57 0.67 -8.04
N TYR A 115 17.48 1.48 -7.49
CA TYR A 115 18.05 1.26 -6.16
C TYR A 115 16.99 1.35 -5.06
N ASP A 116 15.93 2.13 -5.28
CA ASP A 116 14.84 2.27 -4.30
C ASP A 116 14.02 0.98 -4.16
N ILE A 117 13.72 0.31 -5.29
CA ILE A 117 13.05 -1.00 -5.25
C ILE A 117 14.01 -2.06 -4.71
N LEU A 118 15.28 -2.05 -5.12
CA LEU A 118 16.27 -3.00 -4.63
C LEU A 118 16.48 -2.89 -3.11
N ALA A 119 16.41 -1.68 -2.53
CA ALA A 119 16.43 -1.50 -1.08
C ALA A 119 15.23 -2.17 -0.38
N ALA A 120 14.05 -2.14 -1.01
CA ALA A 120 12.88 -2.86 -0.50
C ALA A 120 13.03 -4.39 -0.64
N VAL A 121 13.65 -4.87 -1.72
CA VAL A 121 13.99 -6.30 -1.90
C VAL A 121 14.96 -6.76 -0.82
N GLU A 122 16.05 -6.02 -0.60
CA GLU A 122 17.04 -6.33 0.41
C GLU A 122 16.42 -6.32 1.81
N TYR A 123 15.59 -5.33 2.12
CA TYR A 123 14.86 -5.28 3.39
C TYR A 123 14.02 -6.55 3.60
N LEU A 124 13.28 -7.01 2.58
CA LEU A 124 12.48 -8.22 2.65
C LEU A 124 13.35 -9.46 2.89
N GLN A 125 14.45 -9.59 2.16
CA GLN A 125 15.36 -10.73 2.27
C GLN A 125 16.04 -10.81 3.64
N ASN A 126 16.37 -9.66 4.24
CA ASN A 126 17.09 -9.61 5.51
C ASN A 126 16.19 -9.72 6.73
N ASN A 127 14.91 -9.34 6.64
CA ASN A 127 14.02 -9.22 7.80
C ASN A 127 12.84 -10.21 7.80
N THR A 128 12.68 -11.01 6.74
CA THR A 128 11.53 -11.92 6.58
C THR A 128 11.94 -13.25 5.97
N ASN A 129 11.00 -14.22 5.91
CA ASN A 129 11.20 -15.52 5.26
C ASN A 129 10.65 -15.56 3.82
N VAL A 130 10.47 -14.39 3.20
CA VAL A 130 9.94 -14.24 1.84
C VAL A 130 10.95 -14.78 0.83
N ASN A 131 10.46 -15.56 -0.14
CA ASN A 131 11.26 -16.07 -1.26
C ASN A 131 10.58 -15.84 -2.63
N GLN A 132 9.39 -15.24 -2.64
CA GLN A 132 8.67 -14.84 -3.85
C GLN A 132 8.30 -13.37 -3.71
N ILE A 133 8.90 -12.52 -4.55
CA ILE A 133 8.68 -11.08 -4.53
C ILE A 133 8.04 -10.66 -5.86
N GLY A 134 6.81 -10.15 -5.80
CA GLY A 134 6.16 -9.48 -6.91
C GLY A 134 6.37 -7.98 -6.85
N LEU A 135 6.25 -7.30 -7.99
CA LEU A 135 6.31 -5.85 -8.09
C LEU A 135 4.99 -5.32 -8.65
N VAL A 136 4.47 -4.28 -8.02
CA VAL A 136 3.33 -3.50 -8.55
C VAL A 136 3.68 -2.03 -8.51
N GLY A 137 3.28 -1.28 -9.52
CA GLY A 137 3.50 0.15 -9.53
C GLY A 137 2.67 0.89 -10.54
N HIS A 138 2.46 2.19 -10.29
CA HIS A 138 1.69 3.07 -11.16
C HIS A 138 2.61 4.09 -11.85
N SER A 139 2.44 4.29 -13.16
CA SER A 139 3.21 5.28 -13.94
C SER A 139 4.72 5.14 -13.71
N MET A 140 5.39 6.14 -13.10
CA MET A 140 6.80 6.08 -12.70
C MET A 140 7.15 4.79 -11.92
N GLY A 141 6.33 4.41 -10.93
CA GLY A 141 6.55 3.19 -10.15
C GLY A 141 6.38 1.92 -10.97
N GLY A 142 5.49 1.94 -11.97
CA GLY A 142 5.30 0.82 -12.90
C GLY A 142 6.48 0.68 -13.87
N MET A 143 6.94 1.78 -14.45
CA MET A 143 8.17 1.81 -15.26
C MET A 143 9.38 1.27 -14.48
N ASN A 144 9.55 1.74 -13.24
CA ASN A 144 10.65 1.31 -12.38
C ASN A 144 10.55 -0.18 -12.01
N SER A 145 9.33 -0.65 -11.68
CA SER A 145 9.06 -2.06 -11.40
C SER A 145 9.44 -2.96 -12.59
N MET A 146 9.09 -2.56 -13.82
CA MET A 146 9.48 -3.32 -15.01
C MET A 146 10.99 -3.31 -15.24
N SER A 147 11.66 -2.19 -14.98
CA SER A 147 13.12 -2.10 -15.12
C SER A 147 13.84 -3.05 -14.18
N VAL A 148 13.42 -3.16 -12.92
CA VAL A 148 14.00 -4.08 -11.93
C VAL A 148 13.59 -5.53 -12.19
N ALA A 149 12.38 -5.78 -12.67
CA ALA A 149 11.97 -7.14 -13.05
C ALA A 149 12.77 -7.71 -14.24
N ALA A 150 13.36 -6.84 -15.07
CA ALA A 150 14.11 -7.21 -16.26
C ALA A 150 15.62 -7.31 -16.04
N SER A 151 16.13 -6.93 -14.86
CA SER A 151 17.55 -7.03 -14.48
C SER A 151 17.87 -8.34 -13.80
#